data_AF-A0A4R8H214-F1
#
_entry.id   AF-A0A4R8H214-F1
#
_cell.length_a   1.000
_cell.length_b   1.000
_cell.length_c   1.000
_cell.angle_alpha   90.00
_cell.angle_beta   90.00
_cell.angle_gamma   90.00
#
_symmetry.space_group_name_H-M   'P 1'
#
loop_
_entity.id
_entity.type
_entity.pdbx_description
1 polymer ?
#
loop_
_entity_poly.entity_id
_entity_poly.type
_entity_poly.pdbx_seq_one_letter_code
_entity_poly.pdbx_strand_id
1 'polypeptide(L)' 'MSKVVELKEEKAKKNGEYTSKQLIEDLSKSKSEIKAIVTVQIMDDETIIARWSNMNNTEAVGLLEVAKDQILKDMQGL' A
#
# COMPACT_ATOMS: atom_id res chain seq x y z
N MET A 1 -7.34 13.37 4.49
CA MET A 1 -5.91 12.99 4.38
C MET A 1 -5.08 14.18 4.87
N SER A 2 -4.00 13.94 5.62
CA SER A 2 -3.21 15.04 6.21
C SER A 2 -2.37 15.74 5.14
N LYS A 3 -2.40 17.08 5.09
CA LYS A 3 -1.61 17.95 4.19
C LYS A 3 -0.12 17.60 4.12
N VAL A 4 0.42 17.06 5.22
CA VAL A 4 1.83 16.66 5.31
C VAL A 4 2.16 15.47 4.41
N VAL A 5 1.20 14.56 4.22
CA VAL A 5 1.34 13.38 3.36
C VAL A 5 1.37 13.81 1.89
N GLU A 6 0.51 14.75 1.51
CA GLU A 6 0.48 15.31 0.14
C GLU A 6 1.79 16.03 -0.21
N LEU A 7 2.33 16.84 0.70
CA LEU A 7 3.60 17.56 0.49
C LEU A 7 4.82 16.64 0.35
N LYS A 8 4.83 15.50 1.05
CA LYS A 8 5.92 14.50 0.92
C LYS A 8 5.85 13.77 -0.43
N GLU A 9 4.65 13.47 -0.92
CA GLU A 9 4.48 12.87 -2.26
C GLU A 9 4.89 13.80 -3.39
N GLU A 10 4.53 15.08 -3.30
CA GLU A 10 4.92 16.08 -4.28
C GLU A 10 6.44 16.27 -4.34
N LYS A 11 7.12 16.22 -3.19
CA LYS A 11 8.59 16.27 -3.13
C LYS A 11 9.24 15.02 -3.75
N ALA A 12 8.77 13.83 -3.42
CA ALA A 12 9.30 12.59 -3.97
C ALA A 12 9.13 12.52 -5.51
N LYS A 13 7.95 12.93 -6.03
CA LYS A 13 7.72 13.09 -7.48
C LYS A 13 8.72 14.05 -8.13
N LYS A 14 9.04 15.16 -7.46
CA LYS A 14 9.99 16.17 -7.96
C LYS A 14 11.44 15.68 -7.98
N ASN A 15 11.79 14.75 -7.09
CA ASN A 15 13.12 14.17 -6.98
C ASN A 15 13.33 12.91 -7.84
N GLY A 16 12.31 12.46 -8.58
CA GLY A 16 12.36 11.22 -9.35
C GLY A 16 12.26 9.95 -8.49
N GLU A 17 11.82 10.08 -7.24
CA GLU A 17 11.61 8.96 -6.32
C GLU A 17 10.23 8.35 -6.57
N TYR A 18 10.18 7.01 -6.57
CA TYR A 18 8.96 6.28 -6.84
C TYR A 18 8.09 6.19 -5.58
N THR A 19 6.98 6.93 -5.56
CA THR A 19 6.11 6.97 -4.39
C THR A 19 5.22 5.74 -4.31
N SER A 20 4.81 5.36 -3.10
CA SER A 20 3.82 4.30 -2.88
C SER A 20 2.47 4.56 -3.55
N LYS A 21 2.07 5.82 -3.73
CA LYS A 21 0.88 6.15 -4.54
C LYS A 21 1.09 5.88 -6.02
N GLN A 22 2.26 6.22 -6.58
CA GLN A 22 2.61 5.84 -7.95
C GLN A 22 2.66 4.32 -8.11
N LEU A 23 3.19 3.58 -7.13
CA LEU A 23 3.16 2.12 -7.13
C LEU A 23 1.73 1.57 -7.22
N ILE A 24 0.80 2.10 -6.40
CA ILE A 24 -0.62 1.70 -6.46
C ILE A 24 -1.23 2.06 -7.82
N GLU A 25 -0.98 3.28 -8.32
CA GLU A 25 -1.51 3.76 -9.60
C GLU A 25 -0.95 2.96 -10.80
N ASP A 26 0.31 2.56 -10.78
CA ASP A 26 0.92 1.80 -11.87
C ASP A 26 0.57 0.32 -11.81
N LEU A 27 0.50 -0.28 -10.61
CA LEU A 27 0.03 -1.66 -10.43
C LEU A 27 -1.42 -1.80 -10.88
N SER A 28 -2.28 -0.84 -10.55
CA SER A 28 -3.68 -0.84 -11.00
C SER A 28 -3.85 -0.62 -12.50
N LYS A 29 -2.92 0.06 -13.18
CA LYS A 29 -2.90 0.18 -14.65
C LYS A 29 -2.33 -1.05 -15.36
N SER A 30 -1.42 -1.77 -14.72
CA SER A 30 -0.65 -2.86 -15.37
C SER A 30 -1.42 -4.18 -15.53
N LYS A 31 -2.50 -4.40 -14.79
CA LYS A 31 -3.30 -5.64 -14.87
C LYS A 31 -4.79 -5.33 -14.95
N SER A 32 -5.45 -5.87 -15.98
CA SER A 32 -6.91 -5.76 -16.19
C SER A 32 -7.77 -6.42 -15.12
N GLU A 33 -7.17 -7.06 -14.11
CA GLU A 33 -7.88 -7.90 -13.12
C GLU A 33 -7.65 -7.47 -11.66
N ILE A 34 -6.78 -6.50 -11.39
CA ILE A 34 -6.59 -6.01 -10.02
C ILE A 34 -7.75 -5.07 -9.67
N LYS A 35 -8.70 -5.57 -8.88
CA LYS A 35 -9.88 -4.81 -8.44
C LYS A 35 -9.55 -3.74 -7.39
N ALA A 36 -8.59 -4.02 -6.51
CA ALA A 36 -8.19 -3.12 -5.43
C ALA A 36 -6.82 -3.49 -4.85
N ILE A 37 -6.15 -2.54 -4.20
CA ILE A 37 -4.81 -2.71 -3.61
C ILE A 37 -4.83 -2.18 -2.17
N VAL A 38 -4.14 -2.88 -1.27
CA VAL A 38 -3.76 -2.39 0.06
C VAL A 38 -2.25 -2.38 0.16
N THR A 39 -1.68 -1.33 0.76
CA THR A 39 -0.24 -1.22 1.00
C THR A 39 0.02 -0.87 2.46
N VAL A 40 1.12 -1.40 2.99
CA VAL A 40 1.69 -1.03 4.28
C VAL A 40 3.12 -0.59 4.03
N GLN A 41 3.50 0.56 4.59
CA GLN A 41 4.83 1.12 4.49
C GLN A 41 5.37 1.38 5.88
N ILE A 42 6.64 1.07 6.08
CA ILE A 42 7.41 1.45 7.26
C ILE A 42 8.39 2.51 6.78
N MET A 43 8.29 3.70 7.34
CA MET A 43 9.22 4.81 7.07
C MET A 43 10.50 4.63 7.89
N ASP A 44 11.57 5.32 7.52
CA ASP A 44 12.86 5.28 8.26
C ASP A 44 12.72 5.72 9.74
N ASP A 45 11.69 6.51 10.06
CA ASP A 45 11.36 6.93 11.43
C ASP A 45 10.43 5.94 12.17
N GLU A 46 10.32 4.70 11.66
CA GLU A 46 9.45 3.63 12.14
C GLU A 46 7.95 3.92 12.06
N THR A 47 7.54 5.04 11.46
CA THR A 47 6.13 5.32 11.24
C THR A 47 5.53 4.32 10.26
N ILE A 48 4.42 3.70 10.65
CA ILE A 48 3.66 2.78 9.79
C ILE A 48 2.54 3.56 9.10
N ILE A 49 2.50 3.46 7.77
CA ILE A 49 1.46 4.06 6.92
C ILE A 49 0.75 2.96 6.15
N ALA A 50 -0.56 2.81 6.39
CA ALA A 50 -1.43 1.94 5.62
C ALA A 50 -2.31 2.74 4.66
N ARG A 51 -2.47 2.27 3.42
CA ARG A 51 -3.30 2.90 2.39
C ARG A 51 -3.98 1.87 1.51
N TRP A 52 -5.14 2.22 0.98
CA TRP A 52 -5.93 1.34 0.13
C TRP A 52 -6.72 2.10 -0.93
N SER A 53 -7.02 1.42 -2.04
CA SER A 53 -7.81 1.94 -3.16
C SER A 53 -9.19 1.28 -3.23
N ASN A 54 -10.23 2.02 -3.59
CA ASN A 54 -11.55 1.48 -3.97
C ASN A 54 -12.16 0.49 -2.96
N MET A 55 -11.91 0.71 -1.67
CA MET A 55 -12.43 -0.12 -0.58
C MET A 55 -12.60 0.70 0.70
N ASN A 56 -13.44 0.23 1.61
CA ASN A 56 -13.57 0.80 2.95
C ASN A 56 -12.50 0.26 3.91
N ASN A 57 -12.43 0.84 5.11
CA ASN A 57 -11.42 0.47 6.11
C ASN A 57 -11.53 -1.01 6.53
N THR A 58 -12.75 -1.52 6.76
CA THR A 58 -12.97 -2.92 7.16
C THR A 58 -12.51 -3.91 6.09
N GLU A 59 -12.79 -3.63 4.82
CA GLU A 59 -12.31 -4.44 3.69
C GLU A 59 -10.78 -4.44 3.61
N ALA A 60 -10.15 -3.28 3.83
CA ALA A 60 -8.69 -3.16 3.86
C ALA A 60 -8.06 -3.97 4.99
N VAL A 61 -8.64 -3.93 6.19
CA VAL A 61 -8.20 -4.73 7.34
C VAL A 61 -8.31 -6.23 7.03
N GLY A 62 -9.46 -6.67 6.51
CA GLY A 62 -9.66 -8.08 6.16
C GLY A 62 -8.65 -8.59 5.15
N LEU A 63 -8.31 -7.80 4.12
CA LEU A 63 -7.27 -8.17 3.16
C LEU A 63 -5.88 -8.28 3.80
N LEU A 64 -5.54 -7.39 4.73
CA LEU A 64 -4.27 -7.45 5.45
C LEU A 64 -4.18 -8.69 6.35
N GLU A 65 -5.27 -9.06 7.01
CA GLU A 65 -5.33 -10.26 7.85
C GLU A 65 -5.17 -11.54 7.03
N VAL A 66 -5.87 -11.63 5.89
CA VAL A 66 -5.73 -12.75 4.95
C VAL A 66 -4.30 -12.85 4.40
N ALA A 67 -3.71 -11.71 4.01
CA ALA A 67 -2.34 -11.68 3.52
C ALA A 67 -1.33 -12.13 4.60
N LYS A 68 -1.52 -11.68 5.84
CA LYS A 68 -0.70 -12.11 6.99
C LYS A 68 -0.83 -13.62 7.22
N ASP A 69 -2.04 -14.16 7.23
CA ASP A 69 -2.27 -15.60 7.42
C ASP A 69 -1.56 -16.43 6.33
N GLN A 70 -1.65 -16.00 5.06
CA GLN A 70 -0.97 -16.67 3.97
C GLN A 70 0.56 -16.66 4.15
N ILE A 71 1.15 -15.51 4.49
CA ILE A 71 2.60 -15.42 4.74
C ILE A 71 3.02 -16.36 5.88
N LEU A 72 2.23 -16.42 6.96
CA LEU A 72 2.52 -17.32 8.08
C LEU A 72 2.44 -18.79 7.68
N LYS A 73 1.48 -19.18 6.85
CA LYS A 73 1.39 -20.54 6.30
C LYS A 73 2.57 -20.88 5.40
N ASP A 74 2.94 -19.96 4.51
CA ASP A 74 4.10 -20.12 3.62
C ASP A 74 5.40 -20.29 4.43
N MET A 75 5.57 -19.52 5.51
CA MET A 75 6.71 -19.65 6.43
C MET A 75 6.73 -21.00 7.17
N GLN A 76 5.56 -21.60 7.37
CA GLN A 76 5.40 -22.91 8.02
C GLN A 76 5.46 -24.08 7.02
N GLY A 77 5.54 -23.79 5.71
CA GLY A 77 5.54 -24.79 4.65
C GLY A 77 4.19 -25.52 4.48
N LEU A 78 3.09 -24.85 4.83
CA LEU A 78 1.71 -25.36 4.74
C LEU A 78 1.02 -24.99 3.42
#